data_AF-A0A2S5A6K1-F1
#
_entry.id   AF-A0A2S5A6K1-F1
#
_cell.length_a   1.000
_cell.length_b   1.000
_cell.length_c   1.000
_cell.angle_alpha   90.00
_cell.angle_beta   90.00
_cell.angle_gamma   90.00
#
_symmetry.space_group_name_H-M   'P 1'
#
loop_
_entity.id
_entity.type
_entity.pdbx_description
1 polymer ?
#
loop_
_entity_poly.entity_id
_entity_poly.type
_entity_poly.pdbx_seq_one_letter_code
_entity_poly.pdbx_strand_id
1 'polypeptide(L)'
;METITIEVPKEIATVLNNVLNHYKWAKQKHPQFPNDIIHQAALVSEEAGELLREANNKNKSLSRHECYQTVAVAIRMLTHLEV
;
A
#
# COMPACT_ATOMS: atom_id res chain seq x y z
N MET A 1 19.31 -9.95 2.56
CA MET A 1 17.86 -10.21 2.78
C MET A 1 17.67 -11.69 2.65
N GLU A 2 17.14 -12.35 3.67
CA GLU A 2 16.67 -13.72 3.55
C GLU A 2 15.46 -13.75 2.61
N THR A 3 15.44 -14.69 1.68
CA THR A 3 14.33 -14.86 0.74
C THR A 3 13.37 -15.90 1.28
N ILE A 4 12.10 -15.52 1.43
CA ILE A 4 11.00 -16.43 1.78
C ILE A 4 10.19 -16.70 0.51
N THR A 5 9.92 -17.98 0.22
CA THR A 5 9.03 -18.39 -0.86
C THR A 5 7.64 -18.65 -0.28
N ILE A 6 6.62 -18.05 -0.90
CA ILE A 6 5.21 -18.27 -0.57
C ILE A 6 4.47 -18.77 -1.82
N GLU A 7 3.67 -19.82 -1.67
CA GLU A 7 2.78 -20.30 -2.74
C GLU A 7 1.45 -19.56 -2.67
N VAL A 8 1.06 -18.93 -3.77
CA VAL A 8 -0.20 -18.18 -3.90
C VAL A 8 -0.78 -18.38 -5.31
N PRO A 9 -2.09 -18.17 -5.51
CA PRO A 9 -2.68 -18.16 -6.85
C PRO A 9 -1.98 -17.15 -7.77
N LYS A 10 -1.89 -17.46 -9.07
CA LYS A 10 -1.14 -16.65 -10.06
C LYS A 10 -1.63 -15.20 -10.14
N GLU A 11 -2.94 -15.02 -10.03
CA GLU A 11 -3.60 -13.72 -9.98
C GLU A 11 -3.16 -12.91 -8.74
N ILE A 12 -3.06 -13.57 -7.58
CA ILE A 12 -2.59 -12.95 -6.34
C ILE A 12 -1.11 -12.61 -6.43
N ALA A 13 -0.28 -13.50 -7.00
CA ALA A 13 1.15 -13.22 -7.20
C ALA A 13 1.37 -11.94 -8.02
N THR A 14 0.57 -11.75 -9.07
CA THR A 14 0.63 -10.55 -9.92
C THR A 14 0.26 -9.29 -9.12
N VAL A 15 -0.80 -9.35 -8.32
CA VAL A 15 -1.24 -8.24 -7.45
C VAL A 15 -0.18 -7.91 -6.40
N LEU A 16 0.37 -8.91 -5.71
CA LEU A 16 1.40 -8.73 -4.69
C LEU A 16 2.67 -8.10 -5.26
N ASN A 17 3.09 -8.50 -6.46
CA ASN A 17 4.25 -7.87 -7.12
C ASN A 17 4.03 -6.38 -7.37
N ASN A 18 2.82 -5.99 -7.79
CA ASN A 18 2.47 -4.58 -7.97
C ASN A 18 2.42 -3.82 -6.64
N VAL A 19 1.82 -4.41 -5.61
CA VAL A 19 1.81 -3.86 -4.25
C VAL A 19 3.24 -3.60 -3.75
N LEU A 20 4.17 -4.53 -3.95
CA LEU A 20 5.57 -4.37 -3.54
C LEU A 20 6.27 -3.22 -4.29
N ASN A 21 5.92 -2.99 -5.56
CA ASN A 21 6.43 -1.84 -6.29
C ASN A 21 5.90 -0.52 -5.73
N HIS A 22 4.60 -0.45 -5.40
CA HIS A 22 4.01 0.71 -4.74
C HIS A 22 4.57 0.94 -3.33
N TYR A 23 4.81 -0.12 -2.56
CA TYR A 23 5.48 -0.05 -1.26
C TYR A 23 6.88 0.57 -1.36
N LYS A 24 7.69 0.10 -2.31
CA LYS A 24 9.02 0.67 -2.57
C LYS A 24 8.93 2.14 -2.96
N TRP A 25 7.98 2.49 -3.83
CA TRP A 25 7.75 3.86 -4.26
C TRP A 25 7.31 4.77 -3.10
N ALA A 26 6.37 4.32 -2.26
CA ALA A 26 5.90 5.07 -1.10
C ALA A 26 7.04 5.35 -0.10
N LYS A 27 7.94 4.39 0.10
CA LYS A 27 9.16 4.57 0.92
C LYS A 27 10.16 5.55 0.31
N GLN A 28 10.27 5.60 -1.02
CA GLN A 28 11.15 6.54 -1.71
C GLN A 28 10.58 7.97 -1.70
N LYS A 29 9.28 8.12 -1.93
CA LYS A 29 8.60 9.42 -1.95
C LYS A 29 8.54 10.06 -0.57
N HIS A 30 8.34 9.24 0.48
CA HIS A 30 8.20 9.70 1.85
C HIS A 30 9.19 8.97 2.79
N PRO A 31 10.50 9.25 2.68
CA PRO A 31 11.54 8.51 3.40
C PRO A 31 11.55 8.81 4.91
N GLN A 32 11.10 10.00 5.32
CA GLN A 32 11.09 10.44 6.72
C GLN A 32 9.71 10.34 7.38
N PHE A 33 8.75 9.65 6.75
CA PHE A 33 7.40 9.60 7.29
C PHE A 33 7.40 8.96 8.70
N PRO A 34 6.68 9.52 9.69
CA PRO A 34 6.71 9.04 11.06
C PRO A 34 6.26 7.58 11.17
N ASN A 35 6.88 6.82 12.08
CA ASN A 35 6.56 5.40 12.29
C ASN A 35 5.60 5.18 13.47
N ASP A 36 5.16 6.25 14.15
CA ASP A 36 4.18 6.09 15.22
C ASP A 36 2.81 5.72 14.66
N ILE A 37 2.04 5.02 15.50
CA ILE A 37 0.77 4.41 15.12
C ILE A 37 -0.26 5.44 14.61
N ILE A 38 -0.26 6.66 15.14
CA ILE A 38 -1.24 7.68 14.79
C ILE A 38 -0.98 8.18 13.36
N HIS A 39 0.26 8.53 13.04
CA HIS A 39 0.61 9.02 11.70
C HIS A 39 0.50 7.91 10.63
N GLN A 40 0.87 6.68 10.96
CA GLN A 40 0.71 5.54 10.03
C GLN A 40 -0.78 5.25 9.77
N ALA A 41 -1.63 5.26 10.80
CA ALA A 41 -3.07 5.07 10.64
C ALA A 41 -3.71 6.22 9.84
N ALA A 42 -3.26 7.46 10.05
CA ALA A 42 -3.73 8.61 9.28
C ALA A 42 -3.42 8.46 7.78
N LEU A 43 -2.23 7.98 7.43
CA LEU A 43 -1.85 7.73 6.04
C LEU A 43 -2.69 6.63 5.39
N VAL A 44 -2.95 5.52 6.10
CA VAL A 44 -3.86 4.47 5.60
C VAL A 44 -5.26 5.04 5.33
N SER A 45 -5.74 5.91 6.23
CA SER A 45 -7.04 6.55 6.06
C SER A 45 -7.07 7.55 4.90
N GLU A 46 -5.98 8.28 4.66
CA GLU A 46 -5.85 9.24 3.55
C GLU A 46 -5.97 8.53 2.20
N GLU A 47 -5.17 7.49 1.98
CA GLU A 47 -5.17 6.70 0.74
C GLU A 47 -6.52 6.00 0.49
N ALA A 48 -7.15 5.47 1.56
CA ALA A 48 -8.49 4.90 1.46
C ALA A 48 -9.55 5.97 1.08
N GLY A 49 -9.38 7.20 1.55
CA GLY A 49 -10.21 8.34 1.17
C GLY A 49 -10.02 8.73 -0.30
N GLU A 50 -8.78 8.74 -0.80
CA GLU A 50 -8.48 8.98 -2.22
C GLU A 50 -9.10 7.90 -3.11
N LEU A 51 -8.98 6.63 -2.70
CA LEU A 51 -9.64 5.52 -3.37
C LEU A 51 -11.15 5.74 -3.47
N LEU A 52 -11.80 6.11 -2.37
CA LEU A 52 -13.24 6.37 -2.36
C LEU A 52 -13.61 7.55 -3.28
N ARG A 53 -12.83 8.64 -3.25
CA ARG A 53 -13.01 9.80 -4.13
C ARG A 53 -12.97 9.39 -5.60
N GLU A 54 -11.95 8.63 -6.01
CA GLU A 54 -11.81 8.22 -7.41
C GLU A 54 -12.84 7.18 -7.84
N ALA A 55 -13.26 6.29 -6.93
CA ALA A 55 -14.36 5.38 -7.17
C ALA A 55 -15.68 6.14 -7.41
N ASN A 56 -15.96 7.16 -6.60
CA ASN A 56 -17.13 8.04 -6.77
C ASN A 56 -17.09 8.80 -8.10
N ASN A 57 -15.91 9.21 -8.55
CA ASN A 57 -15.67 9.82 -9.87
C ASN A 57 -15.73 8.81 -11.03
N LYS A 58 -16.00 7.52 -10.76
CA LYS A 58 -15.98 6.41 -11.73
C LYS A 58 -14.64 6.29 -12.48
N ASN A 59 -13.55 6.73 -11.87
CA ASN A 59 -12.23 6.73 -12.48
C ASN A 59 -11.50 5.42 -12.20
N LYS A 60 -11.81 4.37 -12.96
CA LYS A 60 -11.26 3.02 -12.74
C LYS A 60 -9.73 2.97 -12.72
N SER A 61 -9.06 3.80 -13.52
CA SER A 61 -7.59 3.82 -13.57
C SER A 61 -6.99 4.38 -12.29
N LEU A 62 -7.49 5.52 -11.81
CA LEU A 62 -7.00 6.09 -10.55
C LEU A 62 -7.50 5.29 -9.34
N SER A 63 -8.74 4.77 -9.33
CA SER A 63 -9.17 3.85 -8.25
C SER A 63 -8.24 2.64 -8.12
N ARG A 64 -7.76 2.08 -9.24
CA ARG A 64 -6.76 1.00 -9.19
C ARG A 64 -5.44 1.49 -8.59
N HIS A 65 -4.99 2.70 -8.94
CA HIS A 65 -3.78 3.30 -8.39
C HIS A 65 -3.91 3.49 -6.87
N GLU A 66 -4.97 4.13 -6.40
CA GLU A 66 -5.19 4.40 -4.97
C GLU A 66 -5.40 3.12 -4.16
N CYS A 67 -6.02 2.10 -4.76
CA CYS A 67 -6.10 0.79 -4.12
C CYS A 67 -4.72 0.19 -3.86
N TYR A 68 -3.79 0.28 -4.83
CA TYR A 68 -2.41 -0.16 -4.62
C TYR A 68 -1.66 0.69 -3.59
N GLN A 69 -1.84 2.02 -3.58
CA GLN A 69 -1.26 2.88 -2.54
C GLN A 69 -1.79 2.52 -1.15
N THR A 70 -3.11 2.36 -1.01
CA THR A 70 -3.77 1.96 0.25
C THR A 70 -3.17 0.67 0.80
N VAL A 71 -3.04 -0.37 -0.03
CA VAL A 71 -2.42 -1.64 0.40
C VAL A 71 -0.95 -1.44 0.74
N ALA A 72 -0.19 -0.66 -0.03
CA ALA A 72 1.21 -0.41 0.22
C ALA A 72 1.46 0.31 1.57
N VAL A 73 0.66 1.32 1.91
CA VAL A 73 0.78 2.03 3.19
C VAL A 73 0.29 1.17 4.36
N ALA A 74 -0.74 0.33 4.16
CA ALA A 74 -1.18 -0.62 5.17
C ALA A 74 -0.11 -1.68 5.48
N ILE A 75 0.55 -2.22 4.44
CA ILE A 75 1.70 -3.12 4.62
C ILE A 75 2.84 -2.40 5.33
N ARG A 76 3.14 -1.15 4.98
CA ARG A 76 4.16 -0.35 5.68
C ARG A 76 3.86 -0.24 7.17
N MET A 77 2.63 0.12 7.54
CA MET A 77 2.20 0.16 8.92
C MET A 77 2.36 -1.21 9.61
N LEU A 78 1.86 -2.29 9.01
CA LEU A 78 1.99 -3.64 9.57
C LEU A 78 3.45 -4.05 9.76
N THR A 79 4.34 -3.73 8.82
CA THR A 79 5.77 -4.02 8.98
C THR A 79 6.43 -3.25 10.12
N HIS A 80 5.85 -2.14 10.59
CA HIS A 80 6.32 -1.41 11.78
C HIS A 80 5.67 -1.91 13.09
N LEU A 81 4.54 -2.61 13.00
CA LEU A 81 3.84 -3.16 14.17
C LEU A 81 4.29 -4.59 14.50
N GLU A 82 4.69 -5.37 13.50
CA GLU A 82 5.10 -6.78 13.63
C GLU A 82 6.62 -6.97 13.79
N VAL A 83 7.42 -5.97 13.42
CA VAL A 83 8.90 -6.02 13.37
C VAL A 83 9.50 -4.84 14.12
#